data_AF-A0AA47NST2-F1
#
_entry.id   AF-A0AA47NST2-F1
#
_cell.length_a   1.000
_cell.length_b   1.000
_cell.length_c   1.000
_cell.angle_alpha   90.00
_cell.angle_beta   90.00
_cell.angle_gamma   90.00
#
_symmetry.space_group_name_H-M   'P 1'
#
loop_
_entity.id
_entity.type
_entity.pdbx_description
1 polymer ?
#
loop_
_entity_poly.entity_id
_entity_poly.type
_entity_poly.pdbx_seq_one_letter_code
_entity_poly.pdbx_strand_id
1 'polypeptide(L)'
;MEFFIQATLKRMGGVRRLYVLHHFIMGVILFGETSLVSRQSLKTVDFDQYDGVIGFVNENNNHWKFVYLHAPTSQIFIIDPADPESDLEESKEAAKRFRKYFRTRFNLLGRKDWLTLAWKPATISHTTQKDGTSCGVFVMEVK
;
A
#
# COMPACT_ATOMS: atom_id res chain seq x y z
N MET A 1 -3.35 -14.53 -1.88
CA MET A 1 -3.70 -13.09 -1.96
C MET A 1 -2.96 -12.39 -3.10
N GLU A 2 -1.62 -12.36 -3.09
CA GLU A 2 -0.81 -11.73 -4.17
C GLU A 2 -1.09 -12.34 -5.56
N PHE A 3 -1.21 -13.66 -5.67
CA PHE A 3 -1.59 -14.36 -6.92
C PHE A 3 -2.96 -13.93 -7.46
N PHE A 4 -3.95 -13.75 -6.56
CA PHE A 4 -5.32 -13.39 -6.94
C PHE A 4 -5.38 -11.99 -7.53
N ILE A 5 -4.69 -11.02 -6.93
CA ILE A 5 -4.59 -9.66 -7.48
C ILE A 5 -3.89 -9.65 -8.83
N GLN A 6 -2.78 -10.35 -8.96
CA GLN A 6 -2.08 -10.44 -10.25
C GLN A 6 -2.98 -11.03 -11.34
N ALA A 7 -3.81 -12.03 -11.01
CA ALA A 7 -4.79 -12.60 -11.93
C ALA A 7 -5.94 -11.63 -12.27
N THR A 8 -6.47 -10.91 -11.27
CA THR A 8 -7.55 -9.93 -11.44
C THR A 8 -7.09 -8.72 -12.25
N LEU A 9 -5.92 -8.16 -11.96
CA LEU A 9 -5.33 -7.06 -12.73
C LEU A 9 -5.09 -7.44 -14.19
N LYS A 10 -4.59 -8.65 -14.46
CA LYS A 10 -4.43 -9.17 -15.82
C LYS A 10 -5.77 -9.32 -16.54
N ARG A 11 -6.83 -9.71 -15.82
CA ARG A 11 -8.19 -9.91 -16.39
C ARG A 11 -8.91 -8.60 -16.68
N MET A 12 -8.64 -7.53 -15.93
CA MET A 12 -9.31 -6.22 -16.07
C MET A 12 -8.85 -5.41 -17.30
N GLY A 13 -7.82 -5.86 -18.03
CA GLY A 13 -7.51 -5.38 -19.39
C GLY A 13 -7.15 -3.89 -19.56
N GLY A 14 -7.02 -3.11 -18.48
CA GLY A 14 -6.91 -1.65 -18.54
C GLY A 14 -5.60 -1.08 -18.01
N VAL A 15 -4.78 -0.55 -18.94
CA VAL A 15 -3.89 0.64 -18.98
C VAL A 15 -3.14 1.15 -17.73
N ARG A 16 -3.55 0.87 -16.49
CA ARG A 16 -2.87 1.36 -15.29
C ARG A 16 -1.84 0.35 -14.77
N ARG A 17 -0.57 0.75 -14.75
CA ARG A 17 0.52 -0.10 -14.26
C ARG A 17 0.52 -0.03 -12.74
N LEU A 18 -0.06 -1.01 -12.06
CA LEU A 18 0.04 -1.12 -10.60
C LEU A 18 1.24 -1.99 -10.23
N TYR A 19 2.06 -1.48 -9.32
CA TYR A 19 3.12 -2.27 -8.71
C TYR A 19 2.56 -3.01 -7.50
N VAL A 20 2.62 -4.35 -7.52
CA VAL A 20 2.23 -5.17 -6.37
C VAL A 20 3.42 -5.26 -5.43
N LEU A 21 3.33 -4.59 -4.29
CA LEU A 21 4.36 -4.61 -3.26
C LEU A 21 4.13 -5.80 -2.33
N HIS A 22 5.16 -6.62 -2.16
CA HIS A 22 5.14 -7.77 -1.28
C HIS A 22 4.79 -7.38 0.15
N HIS A 23 3.92 -8.15 0.80
CA HIS A 23 3.34 -7.79 2.10
C HIS A 23 4.38 -7.54 3.21
N PHE A 24 5.47 -8.32 3.22
CA PHE A 24 6.56 -8.11 4.17
C PHE A 24 7.19 -6.72 4.01
N ILE A 25 7.41 -6.28 2.77
CA ILE A 25 8.02 -4.98 2.49
C ILE A 25 7.04 -3.86 2.82
N MET A 26 5.75 -4.06 2.51
CA MET A 26 4.67 -3.14 2.92
C MET A 26 4.70 -2.92 4.44
N GLY A 27 4.76 -4.01 5.23
CA GLY A 27 4.87 -3.93 6.69
C GLY A 27 6.13 -3.22 7.18
N VAL A 28 7.29 -3.47 6.55
CA VAL A 28 8.53 -2.75 6.89
C VAL A 28 8.40 -1.26 6.61
N ILE A 29 7.79 -0.84 5.51
CA ILE A 29 7.61 0.58 5.19
C ILE A 29 6.67 1.26 6.19
N LEU A 30 5.55 0.62 6.50
CA LEU A 30 4.53 1.19 7.38
C LEU A 30 4.96 1.21 8.86
N PHE A 31 5.57 0.13 9.34
CA PHE A 31 5.77 -0.07 10.78
C PHE A 31 7.24 -0.22 11.18
N GLY A 32 8.12 -0.55 10.24
CA GLY A 32 9.53 -0.83 10.52
C GLY A 32 10.36 0.39 10.92
N GLU A 33 11.48 0.10 11.56
CA GLU A 33 12.50 1.10 11.87
C GLU A 33 13.21 1.61 10.61
N THR A 34 13.76 2.82 10.69
CA THR A 34 14.45 3.49 9.57
C THR A 34 15.58 2.63 8.97
N SER A 35 16.29 1.85 9.79
CA SER A 35 17.36 0.94 9.37
C SER A 35 16.84 -0.18 8.44
N LEU A 36 15.71 -0.80 8.79
CA LEU A 36 15.07 -1.84 7.99
C LEU A 36 14.44 -1.27 6.71
N VAL A 37 13.78 -0.12 6.81
CA VAL A 37 13.23 0.61 5.65
C VAL A 37 14.33 0.92 4.62
N SER A 38 15.50 1.33 5.08
CA SER A 38 16.65 1.64 4.22
C SER A 38 17.17 0.41 3.45
N ARG A 39 17.10 -0.78 4.08
CA ARG A 39 17.47 -2.05 3.43
C ARG A 39 16.46 -2.47 2.36
N GLN A 40 15.19 -2.10 2.53
CA GLN A 40 14.10 -2.38 1.58
C GLN A 40 13.89 -1.27 0.55
N SER A 41 14.98 -0.73 0.03
CA SER A 41 14.96 0.40 -0.91
C SER A 41 14.62 0.02 -2.34
N LEU A 42 14.29 -1.24 -2.67
CA LEU A 42 13.83 -1.70 -3.99
C LEU A 42 14.63 -1.08 -5.17
N LYS A 43 15.94 -1.35 -5.22
CA LYS A 43 16.91 -0.66 -6.07
C LYS A 43 16.59 -0.67 -7.58
N THR A 44 15.95 -1.74 -8.05
CA THR A 44 15.61 -1.97 -9.46
C THR A 44 14.22 -1.47 -9.83
N VAL A 45 13.42 -1.03 -8.86
CA VAL A 45 12.06 -0.54 -9.09
C VAL A 45 12.11 0.97 -9.32
N ASP A 46 11.43 1.42 -10.36
CA ASP A 46 11.18 2.84 -10.67
C ASP A 46 9.68 3.09 -10.54
N PHE A 47 9.26 3.78 -9.48
CA PHE A 47 7.84 3.98 -9.18
C PHE A 47 7.14 4.91 -10.19
N ASP A 48 7.86 5.78 -10.90
CA ASP A 48 7.27 6.64 -11.93
C ASP A 48 6.77 5.85 -13.15
N GLN A 49 7.13 4.57 -13.26
CA GLN A 49 6.56 3.65 -14.27
C GLN A 49 5.18 3.11 -13.89
N TYR A 50 4.66 3.45 -12.73
CA TYR A 50 3.40 2.91 -12.22
C TYR A 50 2.42 4.05 -11.92
N ASP A 51 1.13 3.75 -12.01
CA ASP A 51 0.05 4.66 -11.59
C ASP A 51 -0.32 4.44 -10.12
N GLY A 52 0.27 3.43 -9.49
CA GLY A 52 0.03 3.15 -8.09
C GLY A 52 0.76 1.93 -7.57
N VAL A 53 0.74 1.80 -6.25
CA VAL A 53 1.23 0.63 -5.52
C VAL A 53 0.06 0.02 -4.78
N ILE A 54 -0.11 -1.29 -4.89
CA ILE A 54 -1.04 -2.04 -4.05
C ILE A 54 -0.29 -3.09 -3.26
N GLY A 55 -0.82 -3.45 -2.11
CA GLY A 55 -0.30 -4.56 -1.33
C GLY A 55 -1.13 -4.76 -0.07
N PHE A 56 -0.59 -5.58 0.82
CA PHE A 56 -1.25 -5.92 2.06
C PHE A 56 -0.27 -5.79 3.20
N VAL A 57 -0.80 -5.60 4.38
CA VAL A 57 -0.01 -5.69 5.59
C VAL A 57 -0.70 -6.64 6.56
N ASN A 58 0.10 -7.48 7.20
CA ASN A 58 -0.36 -8.34 8.27
C ASN A 58 0.02 -7.70 9.60
N GLU A 59 -0.99 -7.30 10.36
CA GLU A 59 -0.87 -6.79 11.71
C GLU A 59 -1.03 -7.95 12.71
N ASN A 60 -0.07 -8.07 13.63
CA ASN A 60 -0.05 -9.09 14.69
C ASN A 60 -0.21 -10.55 14.21
N ASN A 61 0.22 -10.86 12.97
CA ASN A 61 0.10 -12.18 12.34
C ASN A 61 -1.33 -12.71 12.18
N ASN A 62 -2.36 -11.89 12.39
CA ASN A 62 -3.75 -12.35 12.39
C ASN A 62 -4.73 -11.40 11.69
N HIS A 63 -4.31 -10.20 11.29
CA HIS A 63 -5.20 -9.22 10.69
C HIS A 63 -4.62 -8.63 9.42
N TRP A 64 -5.34 -8.75 8.31
CA TRP A 64 -4.88 -8.28 7.00
C TRP A 64 -5.60 -7.01 6.60
N LYS A 65 -4.83 -5.98 6.29
CA LYS A 65 -5.32 -4.72 5.73
C LYS A 65 -4.84 -4.54 4.30
N PHE A 66 -5.65 -3.89 3.48
CA PHE A 66 -5.22 -3.45 2.15
C PHE A 66 -4.47 -2.14 2.25
N VAL A 67 -3.52 -1.95 1.34
CA VAL A 67 -2.84 -0.67 1.18
C VAL A 67 -2.83 -0.32 -0.30
N TYR A 68 -3.29 0.88 -0.62
CA TYR A 68 -3.28 1.41 -1.98
C TYR A 68 -2.72 2.82 -2.03
N LEU A 69 -1.72 3.03 -2.87
CA LEU A 69 -1.21 4.33 -3.27
C LEU A 69 -1.68 4.61 -4.69
N HIS A 70 -2.42 5.69 -4.89
CA HIS A 70 -2.84 6.16 -6.20
C HIS A 70 -2.04 7.41 -6.57
N ALA A 71 -1.02 7.24 -7.41
CA ALA A 71 -0.09 8.31 -7.76
C ALA A 71 -0.74 9.49 -8.51
N PRO A 72 -1.65 9.29 -9.49
CA PRO A 72 -2.31 10.38 -10.21
C PRO A 72 -3.04 11.38 -9.33
N THR A 73 -3.65 10.93 -8.22
CA THR A 73 -4.31 11.84 -7.25
C THR A 73 -3.48 12.08 -6.00
N SER A 74 -2.29 11.49 -5.91
CA SER A 74 -1.44 11.47 -4.71
C SER A 74 -2.22 11.04 -3.46
N GLN A 75 -3.09 10.05 -3.57
CA GLN A 75 -3.88 9.54 -2.44
C GLN A 75 -3.34 8.21 -1.92
N ILE A 76 -3.45 8.00 -0.62
CA ILE A 76 -3.17 6.72 0.04
C ILE A 76 -4.40 6.27 0.80
N PHE A 77 -4.70 4.99 0.69
CA PHE A 77 -5.81 4.30 1.32
C PHE A 77 -5.27 3.12 2.12
N ILE A 78 -5.63 3.05 3.39
CA ILE A 78 -5.66 1.83 4.19
C ILE A 78 -7.12 1.40 4.22
N ILE A 79 -7.35 0.12 3.94
CA ILE A 79 -8.68 -0.49 4.06
C ILE A 79 -8.56 -1.59 5.11
N ASP A 80 -9.19 -1.34 6.26
CA ASP A 80 -9.35 -2.30 7.34
C ASP A 80 -10.76 -2.89 7.30
N PRO A 81 -10.94 -4.14 6.84
CA PRO A 81 -12.25 -4.77 6.83
C PRO A 81 -12.91 -4.89 8.21
N ALA A 82 -12.13 -4.91 9.29
CA ALA A 82 -12.62 -5.09 10.66
C ALA A 82 -12.94 -3.77 11.36
N ASP A 83 -12.26 -2.67 11.00
CA ASP A 83 -12.46 -1.35 11.62
C ASP A 83 -12.38 -0.20 10.58
N PRO A 84 -13.45 0.04 9.81
CA PRO A 84 -13.48 1.11 8.80
C PRO A 84 -13.35 2.52 9.38
N GLU A 85 -13.61 2.70 10.68
CA GLU A 85 -13.47 4.02 11.33
C GLU A 85 -11.99 4.40 11.47
N SER A 86 -11.09 3.42 11.53
CA SER A 86 -9.64 3.61 11.62
C SER A 86 -8.98 4.01 10.28
N ASP A 87 -9.60 3.67 9.14
CA ASP A 87 -9.02 3.81 7.79
C ASP A 87 -8.38 5.17 7.53
N LEU A 88 -9.05 6.26 7.94
CA LEU A 88 -8.59 7.61 7.69
C LEU A 88 -7.32 7.93 8.50
N GLU A 89 -7.28 7.55 9.77
CA GLU A 89 -6.12 7.79 10.64
C GLU A 89 -4.94 6.91 10.22
N GLU A 90 -5.20 5.65 9.85
CA GLU A 90 -4.15 4.77 9.33
C GLU A 90 -3.61 5.26 7.99
N SER A 91 -4.49 5.76 7.10
CA SER A 91 -4.08 6.39 5.83
C SER A 91 -3.23 7.65 6.05
N LYS A 92 -3.52 8.43 7.11
CA LYS A 92 -2.71 9.60 7.49
C LYS A 92 -1.30 9.19 7.89
N GLU A 93 -1.17 8.13 8.69
CA GLU A 93 0.13 7.62 9.10
C GLU A 93 0.88 6.99 7.92
N ALA A 94 0.21 6.20 7.10
CA ALA A 94 0.77 5.63 5.87
C ALA A 94 1.33 6.72 4.94
N ALA A 95 0.63 7.85 4.76
CA ALA A 95 1.13 8.99 3.99
C ALA A 95 2.45 9.56 4.54
N LYS A 96 2.61 9.64 5.87
CA LYS A 96 3.89 10.07 6.47
C LYS A 96 4.99 9.03 6.23
N ARG A 97 4.68 7.76 6.41
CA ARG A 97 5.61 6.63 6.23
C ARG A 97 6.12 6.53 4.79
N PHE A 98 5.23 6.61 3.81
CA PHE A 98 5.61 6.57 2.40
C PHE A 98 6.39 7.81 1.95
N ARG A 99 6.03 9.02 2.41
CA ARG A 99 6.87 10.21 2.17
C ARG A 99 8.29 10.02 2.68
N LYS A 100 8.44 9.47 3.90
CA LYS A 100 9.76 9.15 4.47
C LYS A 100 10.47 8.09 3.63
N TYR A 101 9.76 7.06 3.17
CA TYR A 101 10.32 6.02 2.32
C TYR A 101 10.91 6.56 1.01
N PHE A 102 10.14 7.36 0.25
CA PHE A 102 10.64 7.96 -1.00
C PHE A 102 11.81 8.92 -0.74
N ARG A 103 11.80 9.66 0.37
CA ARG A 103 12.95 10.47 0.80
C ARG A 103 14.18 9.60 1.09
N THR A 104 14.03 8.48 1.77
CA THR A 104 15.11 7.53 2.04
C THR A 104 15.66 6.94 0.74
N ARG A 105 14.81 6.58 -0.23
CA ARG A 105 15.24 6.13 -1.56
C ARG A 105 16.05 7.19 -2.29
N PHE A 106 15.63 8.45 -2.24
CA PHE A 106 16.40 9.56 -2.80
C PHE A 106 17.78 9.68 -2.16
N ASN A 107 17.85 9.68 -0.84
CA ASN A 107 19.12 9.84 -0.11
C ASN A 107 20.09 8.68 -0.37
N LEU A 108 19.60 7.44 -0.49
CA LEU A 108 20.44 6.24 -0.65
C LEU A 108 20.81 5.95 -2.11
N LEU A 109 19.90 6.22 -3.05
CA LEU A 109 20.01 5.75 -4.43
C LEU A 109 19.92 6.88 -5.47
N GLY A 110 19.68 8.13 -5.05
CA GLY A 110 19.45 9.25 -5.96
C GLY A 110 18.11 9.17 -6.72
N ARG A 111 17.21 8.25 -6.34
CA ARG A 111 15.90 8.06 -6.98
C ARG A 111 14.93 9.19 -6.63
N LYS A 112 14.35 9.82 -7.64
CA LYS A 112 13.41 10.95 -7.49
C LYS A 112 11.94 10.54 -7.61
N ASP A 113 11.69 9.26 -7.83
CA ASP A 113 10.38 8.70 -8.08
C ASP A 113 9.44 8.99 -6.91
N TRP A 114 8.30 9.60 -7.24
CA TRP A 114 7.26 10.04 -6.30
C TRP A 114 7.73 10.91 -5.10
N LEU A 115 8.94 11.46 -5.15
CA LEU A 115 9.53 12.27 -4.07
C LEU A 115 8.76 13.57 -3.82
N THR A 116 8.20 14.15 -4.89
CA THR A 116 7.46 15.42 -4.87
C THR A 116 5.96 15.24 -4.71
N LEU A 117 5.45 14.00 -4.72
CA LEU A 117 4.03 13.75 -4.54
C LEU A 117 3.61 14.07 -3.10
N ALA A 118 2.66 14.98 -2.98
CA ALA A 118 2.07 15.35 -1.70
C ALA A 118 1.00 14.31 -1.31
N TRP A 119 1.45 13.16 -0.81
CA TRP A 119 0.56 12.06 -0.40
C TRP A 119 -0.50 12.51 0.61
N LYS A 120 -1.77 12.36 0.24
CA LYS A 120 -2.94 12.70 1.05
C LYS A 120 -3.63 11.42 1.50
N PRO A 121 -4.09 11.34 2.76
CA PRO A 121 -4.97 10.26 3.18
C PRO A 121 -6.31 10.35 2.43
N ALA A 122 -6.92 9.20 2.16
CA ALA A 122 -8.26 9.12 1.64
C ALA A 122 -8.94 7.84 2.15
N THR A 123 -10.26 7.86 2.18
CA THR A 123 -11.08 6.68 2.50
C THR A 123 -11.88 6.28 1.27
N ILE A 124 -12.25 5.01 1.22
CA ILE A 124 -13.18 4.47 0.24
C ILE A 124 -14.22 3.67 1.01
N SER A 125 -15.50 3.80 0.66
CA SER A 125 -16.52 2.94 1.26
C SER A 125 -16.26 1.50 0.83
N HIS A 126 -16.15 0.59 1.79
CA HIS A 126 -15.96 -0.83 1.54
C HIS A 126 -16.85 -1.65 2.48
N THR A 127 -17.04 -2.92 2.14
CA THR A 127 -17.77 -3.85 2.99
C THR A 127 -17.00 -4.13 4.27
N THR A 128 -17.67 -3.98 5.41
CA THR A 128 -17.16 -4.37 6.73
C THR A 128 -17.36 -5.86 6.95
N GLN A 129 -16.31 -6.53 7.36
CA GLN A 129 -16.34 -7.91 7.78
C GLN A 129 -17.12 -8.02 9.09
N LYS A 130 -18.03 -9.01 9.18
CA LYS A 130 -18.83 -9.28 10.40
C LYS A 130 -18.34 -10.49 11.20
N ASP A 131 -17.34 -11.20 10.69
CA ASP A 131 -16.73 -12.37 11.32
C ASP A 131 -15.25 -12.10 11.67
N GLY A 132 -14.60 -13.01 12.38
CA GLY A 132 -13.22 -12.82 12.86
C GLY A 132 -12.11 -13.44 11.99
N THR A 133 -12.44 -14.08 10.86
CA THR A 133 -11.50 -14.95 10.11
C THR A 133 -11.44 -14.71 8.60
N SER A 134 -12.39 -13.96 8.04
CA SER A 134 -12.51 -13.69 6.60
C SER A 134 -11.80 -12.42 6.12
N CYS A 135 -10.94 -11.77 6.91
CA CYS A 135 -10.31 -10.49 6.53
C CYS A 135 -9.58 -10.59 5.18
N GLY A 136 -8.94 -11.73 4.93
CA GLY A 136 -8.28 -12.00 3.66
C GLY A 136 -9.22 -12.07 2.44
N VAL A 137 -10.49 -12.45 2.64
CA VAL A 137 -11.53 -12.52 1.59
C VAL A 137 -12.15 -11.15 1.34
N PHE A 138 -12.43 -10.38 2.39
CA PHE A 138 -13.04 -9.05 2.26
C PHE A 138 -12.12 -8.04 1.56
N VAL A 139 -10.81 -8.10 1.80
CA VAL A 139 -9.89 -7.25 1.03
C VAL A 139 -9.91 -7.59 -0.47
N MET A 140 -10.24 -8.83 -0.83
CA MET A 140 -10.35 -9.23 -2.23
C MET A 140 -11.71 -8.84 -2.87
N GLU A 141 -12.70 -8.43 -2.08
CA GLU A 141 -14.05 -8.07 -2.54
C GLU A 141 -14.33 -6.56 -2.60
N VAL A 142 -13.33 -5.69 -2.43
CA VAL A 142 -13.51 -4.23 -2.54
C VAL A 142 -14.14 -3.91 -3.92
N LYS A 143 -15.43 -3.53 -3.90
CA LYS A 143 -16.25 -3.20 -5.08
C LYS A 143 -16.15 -1.72 -5.44
#